data_AF-A0A4Q3KVQ5-F1
#
_entry.id   AF-A0A4Q3KVQ5-F1
#
_cell.length_a   1.000
_cell.length_b   1.000
_cell.length_c   1.000
_cell.angle_alpha   90.00
_cell.angle_beta   90.00
_cell.angle_gamma   90.00
#
_symmetry.space_group_name_H-M   'P 1'
#
loop_
_entity.id
_entity.type
_entity.pdbx_description
1 polymer ?
#
loop_
_entity_poly.entity_id
_entity_poly.type
_entity_poly.pdbx_seq_one_letter_code
_entity_poly.pdbx_strand_id
1 'polypeptide(L)'
;MKNKVARWMAVAALVAGPGAAWAIPVEWTVGPSTLQDGSTLSGSFIYDADTDTYSNVNVARSVAGNIVTTFTARQQTGGWQHIMFFPAPVTGSFNQQTSMLISANFPGWSQLTNSGGSSQHWVDIGVCTNATCSSLRWGGPRGPGIAFVGRVLADPGATAASIPTLSEWGLIGLSSLIGLAAVVHTRRHRSLSRLPSRRV
;
A
#
# COMPACT_ATOMS: atom_id res chain seq x y z
N MET A 1 -5.66 23.29 -43.61
CA MET A 1 -5.66 23.83 -42.23
C MET A 1 -6.66 23.17 -41.25
N LYS A 2 -7.62 22.34 -41.71
CA LYS A 2 -8.71 21.79 -40.86
C LYS A 2 -8.35 20.65 -39.89
N ASN A 3 -7.13 20.10 -39.93
CA ASN A 3 -6.76 18.90 -39.15
C ASN A 3 -6.11 19.21 -37.79
N LYS A 4 -5.80 20.48 -37.49
CA LYS A 4 -5.10 20.85 -36.25
C LYS A 4 -6.05 20.88 -35.05
N VAL A 5 -7.29 21.36 -35.21
CA VAL A 5 -8.24 21.57 -34.11
C VAL A 5 -8.69 20.25 -33.46
N ALA A 6 -8.93 19.20 -34.25
CA ALA A 6 -9.31 17.87 -33.73
C ALA A 6 -8.20 17.22 -32.87
N ARG A 7 -6.93 17.58 -33.10
CA ARG A 7 -5.79 17.04 -32.36
C ARG A 7 -5.65 17.66 -30.98
N TRP A 8 -6.14 18.88 -30.78
CA TRP A 8 -6.10 19.58 -29.48
C TRP A 8 -7.20 19.14 -28.52
N MET A 9 -8.38 18.75 -29.02
CA MET A 9 -9.50 18.28 -28.16
C MET A 9 -9.23 16.92 -27.50
N ALA A 10 -8.50 16.02 -28.16
CA ALA A 10 -8.11 14.73 -27.58
C ALA A 10 -7.09 14.87 -26.43
N VAL A 11 -6.32 15.97 -26.40
CA VAL A 11 -5.34 16.24 -25.33
C VAL A 11 -6.04 16.82 -24.09
N ALA A 12 -7.05 17.67 -24.27
CA ALA A 12 -7.78 18.28 -23.15
C ALA A 12 -8.53 17.25 -22.29
N ALA A 13 -9.05 16.17 -22.89
CA ALA A 13 -9.73 15.10 -22.15
C ALA A 13 -8.78 14.23 -21.30
N LEU A 14 -7.48 14.20 -21.59
CA LEU A 14 -6.48 13.49 -20.78
C LEU A 14 -5.98 14.30 -19.56
N VAL A 15 -6.25 15.60 -19.52
CA VAL A 15 -5.77 16.52 -18.46
C VAL A 15 -6.77 16.66 -17.32
N ALA A 16 -8.00 16.13 -17.46
CA ALA A 16 -8.86 15.81 -16.33
C ALA A 16 -8.27 14.58 -15.60
N GLY A 17 -7.14 14.80 -14.94
CA GLY A 17 -6.33 13.75 -14.34
C GLY A 17 -7.09 13.00 -13.25
N PRO A 18 -6.65 11.77 -12.92
CA PRO A 18 -7.16 11.05 -11.77
C PRO A 18 -7.00 11.94 -10.54
N GLY A 19 -8.10 12.20 -9.82
CA GLY A 19 -8.03 12.85 -8.51
C GLY A 19 -7.04 12.11 -7.63
N ALA A 20 -6.32 12.84 -6.78
CA ALA A 20 -5.41 12.22 -5.83
C ALA A 20 -6.18 11.17 -5.01
N ALA A 21 -5.87 9.89 -5.22
CA ALA A 21 -6.40 8.82 -4.42
C ALA A 21 -5.57 8.80 -3.14
N TRP A 22 -6.09 9.42 -2.08
CA TRP A 22 -5.55 9.26 -0.74
C TRP A 22 -5.94 7.86 -0.28
N ALA A 23 -4.95 7.01 -0.02
CA ALA A 23 -5.24 5.64 0.35
C ALA A 23 -5.54 5.61 1.85
N ILE A 24 -6.64 4.94 2.20
CA ILE A 24 -7.15 4.97 3.57
C ILE A 24 -6.23 4.12 4.47
N PRO A 25 -5.88 4.59 5.68
CA PRO A 25 -5.09 3.79 6.61
C PRO A 25 -5.74 2.43 6.89
N VAL A 26 -4.89 1.42 7.08
CA VAL A 26 -5.30 0.03 7.27
C VAL A 26 -4.99 -0.39 8.70
N GLU A 27 -5.98 -0.99 9.36
CA GLU A 27 -5.75 -1.69 10.62
C GLU A 27 -5.24 -3.10 10.35
N TRP A 28 -4.00 -3.35 10.75
CA TRP A 28 -3.35 -4.65 10.66
C TRP A 28 -3.48 -5.38 11.98
N THR A 29 -3.99 -6.61 11.91
CA THR A 29 -4.19 -7.49 13.07
C THR A 29 -3.35 -8.74 12.93
N VAL A 30 -2.72 -9.15 14.02
CA VAL A 30 -2.04 -10.43 14.16
C VAL A 30 -2.76 -11.27 15.23
N GLY A 31 -3.25 -12.43 14.82
CA GLY A 31 -3.80 -13.42 15.75
C GLY A 31 -2.70 -14.06 16.61
N PRO A 32 -3.07 -14.79 17.67
CA PRO A 32 -2.11 -15.49 18.54
C PRO A 32 -1.17 -16.37 17.72
N SER A 33 0.10 -15.96 17.65
CA SER A 33 1.13 -16.60 16.84
C SER A 33 2.35 -16.89 17.69
N THR A 34 2.81 -18.15 17.69
CA THR A 34 3.96 -18.57 18.49
C THR A 34 5.26 -18.13 17.81
N LEU A 35 6.06 -17.36 18.53
CA LEU A 35 7.41 -16.97 18.18
C LEU A 35 8.38 -18.11 18.48
N GLN A 36 9.59 -18.02 17.94
CA GLN A 36 10.59 -19.07 18.07
C GLN A 36 11.02 -19.35 19.51
N ASP A 37 11.00 -18.33 20.36
CA ASP A 37 11.32 -18.43 21.79
C ASP A 37 10.17 -19.00 22.64
N GLY A 38 9.12 -19.50 22.00
CA GLY A 38 7.93 -20.06 22.66
C GLY A 38 6.96 -18.99 23.20
N SER A 39 7.27 -17.70 23.02
CA SER A 39 6.33 -16.63 23.34
C SER A 39 5.23 -16.53 22.28
N THR A 40 4.12 -15.87 22.61
CA THR A 40 3.00 -15.64 21.70
C THR A 40 2.89 -14.16 21.40
N LEU A 41 2.73 -13.81 20.13
CA LEU A 41 2.44 -12.48 19.63
C LEU A 41 0.96 -12.37 19.28
N SER A 42 0.32 -11.27 19.66
CA SER A 42 -1.01 -10.90 19.17
C SER A 42 -1.24 -9.39 19.29
N GLY A 43 -2.22 -8.89 18.54
CA GLY A 43 -2.65 -7.49 18.66
C GLY A 43 -2.94 -6.82 17.33
N SER A 44 -3.00 -5.50 17.36
CA SER A 44 -3.25 -4.69 16.17
C SER A 44 -2.50 -3.35 16.18
N PHE A 45 -2.39 -2.75 15.00
CA PHE A 45 -1.92 -1.39 14.81
C PHE A 45 -2.51 -0.84 13.51
N ILE A 46 -2.55 0.48 13.39
CA ILE A 46 -2.95 1.16 12.15
C ILE A 46 -1.67 1.56 11.40
N TYR A 47 -1.65 1.31 10.10
CA TYR A 47 -0.59 1.74 9.21
C TYR A 47 -1.16 2.57 8.06
N ASP A 48 -0.47 3.67 7.76
CA ASP A 48 -0.71 4.49 6.59
C ASP A 48 0.53 4.48 5.69
N ALA A 49 0.42 3.84 4.53
CA ALA A 49 1.47 3.71 3.52
C ALA A 49 1.82 5.03 2.82
N ASP A 50 0.90 6.00 2.76
CA ASP A 50 1.14 7.27 2.08
C ASP A 50 2.05 8.17 2.91
N THR A 51 1.92 8.08 4.24
CA THR A 51 2.75 8.83 5.20
C THR A 51 3.84 7.99 5.86
N ASP A 52 3.84 6.67 5.62
CA ASP A 52 4.67 5.67 6.29
C ASP A 52 4.56 5.76 7.82
N THR A 53 3.34 6.02 8.33
CA THR A 53 3.10 6.21 9.77
C THR A 53 2.34 5.05 10.40
N TYR A 54 2.65 4.81 11.67
CA TYR A 54 2.02 3.79 12.50
C TYR A 54 1.31 4.46 13.68
N SER A 55 0.07 4.05 13.96
CA SER A 55 -0.72 4.58 15.09
C SER A 55 -1.54 3.48 15.76
N ASN A 56 -2.14 3.79 16.92
CA ASN A 56 -2.98 2.86 17.70
C ASN A 56 -2.34 1.47 17.90
N VAL A 57 -1.06 1.46 18.20
CA VAL A 57 -0.29 0.23 18.33
C VAL A 57 -0.64 -0.44 19.66
N ASN A 58 -1.33 -1.56 19.56
CA ASN A 58 -1.68 -2.43 20.67
C ASN A 58 -1.23 -3.85 20.33
N VAL A 59 0.08 -4.05 20.34
CA VAL A 59 0.71 -5.36 20.11
C VAL A 59 1.29 -5.85 21.43
N ALA A 60 0.99 -7.10 21.77
CA ALA A 60 1.42 -7.74 23.00
C ALA A 60 2.23 -8.99 22.70
N ARG A 61 3.29 -9.19 23.48
CA ARG A 61 4.02 -10.45 23.56
C ARG A 61 3.79 -11.08 24.93
N SER A 62 3.40 -12.34 24.93
CA SER A 62 3.19 -13.12 26.16
C SER A 62 4.13 -14.31 26.23
N VAL A 63 4.66 -14.61 27.41
CA VAL A 63 5.45 -15.83 27.70
C VAL A 63 4.66 -16.64 28.72
N ALA A 64 4.41 -17.91 28.42
CA ALA A 64 3.59 -18.79 29.27
C ALA A 64 2.22 -18.18 29.68
N GLY A 65 1.56 -17.48 28.73
CA GLY A 65 0.23 -16.88 28.95
C GLY A 65 0.20 -15.56 29.71
N ASN A 66 1.33 -15.09 30.25
CA ASN A 66 1.42 -13.77 30.89
C ASN A 66 1.84 -12.72 29.86
N ILE A 67 1.12 -11.60 29.76
CA ILE A 67 1.55 -10.46 28.94
C ILE A 67 2.84 -9.91 29.56
N VAL A 68 3.93 -10.02 28.81
CA VAL A 68 5.26 -9.59 29.27
C VAL A 68 5.55 -8.17 28.82
N THR A 69 4.98 -7.76 27.68
CA THR A 69 5.31 -6.45 27.08
C THR A 69 4.20 -5.99 26.13
N THR A 70 3.75 -4.74 26.30
CA THR A 70 3.03 -3.98 25.28
C THR A 70 4.02 -3.12 24.50
N PHE A 71 3.87 -3.08 23.18
CA PHE A 71 4.80 -2.34 22.34
C PHE A 71 4.21 -1.02 21.83
N THR A 72 5.06 -0.01 21.70
CA THR A 72 4.85 1.18 20.86
C THR A 72 5.66 1.03 19.58
N ALA A 73 5.07 1.39 18.43
CA ALA A 73 5.82 1.43 17.17
C ALA A 73 6.69 2.68 17.12
N ARG A 74 7.93 2.53 16.66
CA ARG A 74 8.72 3.65 16.17
C ARG A 74 9.41 3.23 14.89
N GLN A 75 9.15 3.96 13.81
CA GLN A 75 9.86 3.76 12.56
C GLN A 75 11.31 4.22 12.73
N GLN A 76 12.26 3.40 12.29
CA GLN A 76 13.64 3.85 12.16
C GLN A 76 13.83 4.62 10.85
N THR A 77 14.27 5.87 10.98
CA THR A 77 14.78 6.68 9.87
C THR A 77 16.25 6.31 9.63
N GLY A 78 16.52 5.33 8.77
CA GLY A 78 17.91 5.01 8.40
C GLY A 78 18.19 3.60 7.92
N GLY A 79 17.77 3.28 6.70
CA GLY A 79 18.38 2.23 5.87
C GLY A 79 17.67 0.88 5.84
N TRP A 80 16.96 0.50 6.90
CA TRP A 80 16.18 -0.74 6.93
C TRP A 80 14.68 -0.43 6.89
N GLN A 81 13.97 -0.94 5.88
CA GLN A 81 12.50 -0.87 5.80
C GLN A 81 11.86 -1.92 6.71
N HIS A 82 12.16 -1.84 8.01
CA HIS A 82 11.63 -2.74 9.03
C HIS A 82 10.78 -1.98 10.03
N ILE A 83 9.71 -2.61 10.49
CA ILE A 83 8.85 -2.06 11.53
C ILE A 83 9.45 -2.50 12.85
N MET A 84 9.81 -1.54 13.70
CA MET A 84 10.33 -1.82 15.03
C MET A 84 9.32 -1.41 16.09
N PHE A 85 9.12 -2.34 17.02
CA PHE A 85 8.23 -2.25 18.16
C PHE A 85 9.09 -2.29 19.42
N PHE A 86 8.87 -1.33 20.31
CA PHE A 86 9.61 -1.19 21.55
C PHE A 86 8.67 -1.28 22.75
N PRO A 87 9.09 -1.89 23.88
CA PRO A 87 8.33 -1.90 25.13
C PRO A 87 7.89 -0.48 25.50
N ALA A 88 6.61 -0.30 25.81
CA ALA A 88 6.12 0.95 26.38
C ALA A 88 6.46 0.99 27.89
N PRO A 89 6.88 2.14 28.46
CA PRO A 89 7.27 3.38 27.80
C PRO A 89 8.75 3.36 27.38
N VAL A 90 9.06 4.00 26.25
CA VAL A 90 10.45 4.29 25.86
C VAL A 90 10.77 5.73 26.25
N THR A 91 11.69 5.93 27.19
CA THR A 91 12.24 7.27 27.49
C THR A 91 13.73 7.31 27.15
N GLY A 92 14.10 8.12 26.16
CA GLY A 92 15.50 8.40 25.83
C GLY A 92 16.16 7.35 24.94
N SER A 93 17.16 6.64 25.47
CA SER A 93 18.07 5.76 24.70
C SER A 93 17.51 4.34 24.55
N PHE A 94 17.65 3.78 23.35
CA PHE A 94 17.32 2.37 23.09
C PHE A 94 18.44 1.40 23.48
N ASN A 95 19.58 1.86 24.01
CA ASN A 95 20.71 0.95 24.25
C ASN A 95 20.32 -0.18 25.22
N GLN A 96 20.53 -1.43 24.80
CA GLN A 96 20.15 -2.65 25.51
C GLN A 96 18.63 -2.86 25.71
N GLN A 97 17.79 -2.10 25.01
CA GLN A 97 16.35 -2.34 25.01
C GLN A 97 16.01 -3.54 24.12
N THR A 98 15.14 -4.41 24.63
CA THR A 98 14.53 -5.48 23.81
C THR A 98 13.60 -4.83 22.79
N SER A 99 13.75 -5.19 21.53
CA SER A 99 12.89 -4.73 20.44
C SER A 99 12.31 -5.93 19.71
N MET A 100 11.07 -5.80 19.26
CA MET A 100 10.49 -6.71 18.30
C MET A 100 10.54 -6.07 16.92
N LEU A 101 11.04 -6.82 15.94
CA LEU A 101 11.18 -6.37 14.57
C LEU A 101 10.26 -7.21 13.68
N ILE A 102 9.41 -6.52 12.92
CA ILE A 102 8.62 -7.14 11.86
C ILE A 102 9.33 -6.85 10.55
N SER A 103 9.85 -7.90 9.92
CA SER A 103 10.51 -7.82 8.62
C SER A 103 9.69 -8.52 7.54
N ALA A 104 9.62 -7.90 6.37
CA ALA A 104 9.12 -8.57 5.18
C ALA A 104 10.17 -9.54 4.62
N ASN A 105 9.70 -10.54 3.88
CA ASN A 105 10.45 -11.74 3.52
C ASN A 105 11.71 -11.44 2.67
N PHE A 106 11.75 -10.33 1.90
CA PHE A 106 12.87 -9.98 1.03
C PHE A 106 12.96 -8.47 0.77
N PRO A 107 14.13 -7.93 0.37
CA PRO A 107 14.23 -6.57 -0.12
C PRO A 107 13.28 -6.38 -1.32
N GLY A 108 12.33 -5.46 -1.17
CA GLY A 108 11.33 -5.13 -2.20
C GLY A 108 10.02 -5.91 -2.15
N TRP A 109 9.78 -6.76 -1.14
CA TRP A 109 8.53 -7.55 -1.03
C TRP A 109 7.62 -6.99 0.07
N SER A 110 6.44 -6.55 -0.37
CA SER A 110 5.35 -5.85 0.33
C SER A 110 5.62 -5.39 1.76
N GLN A 111 5.95 -4.10 1.86
CA GLN A 111 5.50 -3.28 2.97
C GLN A 111 4.00 -3.50 3.14
N LEU A 112 3.51 -3.43 4.37
CA LEU A 112 2.08 -3.27 4.60
C LEU A 112 1.57 -2.19 3.62
N THR A 113 0.39 -2.35 3.06
CA THR A 113 -0.14 -1.40 2.06
C THR A 113 -1.51 -0.91 2.48
N ASN A 114 -1.92 0.23 1.92
CA ASN A 114 -3.24 0.80 2.17
C ASN A 114 -4.38 0.03 1.47
N SER A 115 -4.08 -1.05 0.72
CA SER A 115 -5.13 -1.94 0.18
C SER A 115 -5.57 -3.05 1.16
N GLY A 116 -4.85 -3.24 2.27
CA GLY A 116 -5.13 -4.28 3.24
C GLY A 116 -4.88 -5.69 2.71
N GLY A 117 -5.67 -6.67 3.16
CA GLY A 117 -5.54 -8.08 2.76
C GLY A 117 -4.71 -8.91 3.75
N SER A 118 -4.16 -10.02 3.29
CA SER A 118 -3.31 -10.89 4.12
C SER A 118 -1.87 -10.81 3.66
N SER A 119 -0.94 -10.62 4.60
CA SER A 119 0.50 -10.61 4.35
C SER A 119 1.23 -11.46 5.38
N GLN A 120 2.34 -12.07 4.97
CA GLN A 120 3.19 -12.84 5.89
C GLN A 120 4.50 -12.08 6.17
N HIS A 121 4.82 -11.95 7.45
CA HIS A 121 6.02 -11.26 7.92
C HIS A 121 6.76 -12.10 8.94
N TRP A 122 8.09 -12.00 8.93
CA TRP A 122 8.91 -12.57 9.99
C TRP A 122 8.89 -11.64 11.17
N VAL A 123 8.77 -12.23 12.36
CA VAL A 123 8.91 -11.49 13.60
C VAL A 123 10.15 -11.99 14.31
N ASP A 124 11.10 -11.08 14.45
CA ASP A 124 12.37 -11.32 15.11
C ASP A 124 12.40 -10.54 16.43
N ILE A 125 13.04 -11.13 17.44
CA ILE A 125 13.31 -10.46 18.71
C ILE A 125 14.81 -10.19 18.78
N GLY A 126 15.15 -8.95 19.09
CA GLY A 126 16.51 -8.51 19.23
C GLY A 126 16.69 -7.54 20.39
N VAL A 127 17.94 -7.20 20.64
CA VAL A 127 18.34 -6.19 21.61
C VAL A 127 19.10 -5.09 20.87
N CYS A 128 18.70 -3.84 21.04
CA CYS A 128 19.38 -2.71 20.44
C CYS A 128 20.80 -2.57 21.00
N THR A 129 21.79 -2.46 20.11
CA THR A 129 23.21 -2.31 20.51
C THR A 129 23.69 -0.87 20.54
N ASN A 130 22.82 0.09 20.21
CA ASN A 130 23.13 1.51 20.29
C ASN A 130 21.89 2.35 20.66
N ALA A 131 22.11 3.63 20.95
CA ALA A 131 21.06 4.52 21.46
C ALA A 131 19.93 4.81 20.46
N THR A 132 20.18 4.68 19.16
CA THR A 132 19.18 4.90 18.10
C THR A 132 18.48 3.60 17.69
N CYS A 133 18.96 2.44 18.14
CA CYS A 133 18.61 1.10 17.68
C CYS A 133 18.90 0.82 16.18
N SER A 134 19.91 1.48 15.58
CA SER A 134 20.31 1.19 14.18
C SER A 134 21.13 -0.09 14.02
N SER A 135 21.44 -0.75 15.13
CA SER A 135 22.09 -2.05 15.17
C SER A 135 21.39 -2.92 16.21
N LEU A 136 21.21 -4.20 15.87
CA LEU A 136 20.53 -5.19 16.69
C LEU A 136 21.44 -6.38 16.95
N ARG A 137 21.42 -6.86 18.19
CA ARG A 137 21.84 -8.22 18.54
C ARG A 137 20.62 -9.12 18.49
N TRP A 138 20.62 -10.07 17.57
CA TRP A 138 19.51 -11.02 17.38
C TRP A 138 19.53 -12.12 18.43
N GLY A 139 18.34 -12.53 18.90
CA GLY A 139 18.17 -13.57 19.91
C GLY A 139 18.22 -15.01 19.38
N GLY A 140 18.28 -15.23 18.07
CA GLY A 140 18.25 -16.58 17.49
C GLY A 140 18.04 -16.61 15.97
N PRO A 141 17.86 -17.80 15.38
CA PRO A 141 17.47 -17.96 13.97
C PRO A 141 16.11 -17.31 13.70
N ARG A 142 15.79 -16.94 12.45
CA ARG A 142 14.44 -16.43 12.14
C ARG A 142 13.35 -17.44 12.50
N GLY A 143 12.27 -16.96 13.13
CA GLY A 143 11.05 -17.76 13.42
C GLY A 143 10.26 -18.09 12.14
N PRO A 144 9.09 -18.74 12.23
CA PRO A 144 8.19 -18.93 11.08
C PRO A 144 7.56 -17.60 10.62
N GLY A 145 7.05 -17.55 9.38
CA GLY A 145 6.33 -16.39 8.86
C GLY A 145 4.96 -16.28 9.53
N ILE A 146 4.65 -15.11 10.06
CA ILE A 146 3.41 -14.82 10.78
C ILE A 146 2.46 -14.07 9.86
N ALA A 147 1.19 -14.48 9.84
CA ALA A 147 0.17 -13.82 9.05
C ALA A 147 -0.37 -12.57 9.76
N PHE A 148 -0.41 -11.47 9.01
CA PHE A 148 -1.05 -10.21 9.37
C PHE A 148 -2.24 -10.01 8.45
N VAL A 149 -3.37 -9.61 9.02
CA VAL A 149 -4.61 -9.35 8.28
C VAL A 149 -4.94 -7.88 8.39
N GLY A 150 -4.89 -7.19 7.25
CA GLY A 150 -5.19 -5.78 7.08
C GLY A 150 -6.65 -5.57 6.70
N ARG A 151 -7.35 -4.77 7.49
CA ARG A 151 -8.70 -4.25 7.19
C ARG A 151 -8.60 -2.76 6.89
N VAL A 152 -9.03 -2.38 5.69
CA VAL A 152 -9.14 -0.96 5.31
C VAL A 152 -10.15 -0.30 6.24
N LEU A 153 -9.73 0.75 6.94
CA LEU A 153 -10.64 1.51 7.79
C LEU A 153 -11.62 2.29 6.92
N ALA A 154 -12.84 2.53 7.40
CA ALA A 154 -13.73 3.47 6.73
C ALA A 154 -13.15 4.87 6.91
N ASP A 155 -12.92 5.59 5.82
CA ASP A 155 -12.52 7.00 5.91
C ASP A 155 -13.70 7.80 6.51
N PRO A 156 -13.55 8.41 7.70
CA PRO A 156 -14.61 9.19 8.31
C PRO A 156 -15.01 10.42 7.49
N GLY A 157 -14.21 10.82 6.49
CA GLY A 157 -14.47 11.90 5.54
C GLY A 157 -14.84 11.46 4.13
N ALA A 158 -14.84 10.16 3.81
CA ALA A 158 -15.25 9.68 2.50
C ALA A 158 -16.78 9.74 2.37
N THR A 159 -17.31 10.94 2.12
CA THR A 159 -18.49 11.02 1.25
C THR A 159 -18.09 10.26 0.00
N ALA A 160 -18.76 9.13 -0.27
CA ALA A 160 -18.50 8.27 -1.42
C ALA A 160 -18.07 9.17 -2.57
N ALA A 161 -16.77 9.13 -2.92
CA ALA A 161 -16.25 9.99 -3.96
C ALA A 161 -17.13 9.65 -5.15
N SER A 162 -18.02 10.59 -5.51
CA SER A 162 -18.90 10.38 -6.63
C SER A 162 -17.93 10.16 -7.76
N ILE A 163 -17.80 8.89 -8.20
CA ILE A 163 -17.11 8.57 -9.43
C ILE A 163 -17.67 9.62 -10.37
N PRO A 164 -16.85 10.50 -10.98
CA PRO A 164 -17.36 11.47 -11.93
C PRO A 164 -17.87 10.64 -13.10
N THR A 165 -19.09 10.11 -12.94
CA THR A 165 -19.89 9.59 -14.02
C THR A 165 -20.09 10.84 -14.85
N LEU A 166 -19.55 10.79 -16.06
CA LEU A 166 -19.94 11.73 -17.08
C LEU A 166 -21.46 11.88 -16.96
N SER A 167 -21.93 13.13 -16.91
CA SER A 167 -23.37 13.39 -16.92
C SER A 167 -23.99 12.59 -18.08
N GLU A 168 -25.29 12.29 -18.03
CA GLU A 168 -25.94 11.59 -19.15
C GLU A 168 -25.60 12.24 -20.50
N TRP A 169 -25.49 13.57 -20.51
CA TRP A 169 -25.00 14.35 -21.65
C TRP A 169 -23.54 14.07 -22.03
N GLY A 170 -22.64 13.91 -21.06
CA GLY A 170 -21.26 13.49 -21.28
C GLY A 170 -21.15 12.07 -21.85
N LEU A 171 -21.97 11.14 -21.39
CA LEU A 171 -22.03 9.77 -21.94
C LEU A 171 -22.60 9.75 -23.36
N ILE A 172 -23.66 10.51 -23.63
CA ILE A 172 -24.22 10.68 -24.98
C ILE A 172 -23.18 11.32 -25.91
N GLY A 173 -22.45 12.33 -25.43
CA GLY A 173 -21.38 12.98 -26.19
C GLY A 173 -20.25 12.02 -26.54
N LEU A 174 -19.80 11.22 -25.58
CA LEU A 174 -18.72 10.24 -25.77
C LEU A 174 -19.15 9.10 -26.71
N SER A 175 -20.37 8.59 -26.57
CA SER A 175 -21.02 7.63 -27.48
C SER A 175 -21.05 8.15 -28.93
N SER A 176 -21.48 9.40 -29.10
CA SER A 176 -21.58 10.04 -30.42
C SER A 176 -20.21 10.21 -31.07
N LEU A 177 -19.19 10.57 -30.28
CA LEU A 177 -17.81 10.70 -30.77
C LEU A 177 -17.21 9.37 -31.22
N ILE A 178 -17.44 8.28 -30.47
CA ILE A 178 -17.01 6.93 -30.86
C ILE A 178 -17.71 6.51 -32.16
N GLY A 179 -19.02 6.76 -32.28
CA GLY A 179 -19.79 6.49 -33.50
C GLY A 179 -19.24 7.24 -34.72
N LEU A 180 -18.95 8.53 -34.57
CA LEU A 180 -18.36 9.35 -35.63
C LEU A 180 -16.96 8.86 -36.04
N ALA A 181 -16.12 8.48 -35.07
CA ALA A 181 -14.79 7.94 -35.34
C ALA A 181 -14.85 6.63 -36.15
N ALA A 182 -15.78 5.72 -35.82
CA ALA A 182 -15.99 4.48 -36.56
C ALA A 182 -16.46 4.73 -38.01
N VAL A 183 -17.36 5.70 -38.22
CA VAL A 183 -17.84 6.08 -39.57
C VAL A 183 -16.72 6.69 -40.42
N VAL A 184 -15.87 7.55 -39.84
CA VAL A 184 -14.72 8.12 -40.56
C VAL A 184 -13.69 7.04 -40.90
N HIS A 185 -13.43 6.11 -39.98
CA HIS A 185 -12.49 5.01 -40.19
C HIS A 185 -12.95 4.08 -41.34
N THR A 186 -14.22 3.69 -41.34
CA THR A 186 -14.81 2.84 -42.39
C THR A 186 -14.82 3.52 -43.77
N ARG A 187 -15.10 4.82 -43.84
CA ARG A 187 -15.03 5.58 -45.11
C ARG A 187 -13.61 5.65 -45.67
N ARG A 188 -12.59 5.85 -44.82
CA ARG A 188 -11.18 5.84 -45.26
C ARG A 188 -10.73 4.49 -45.79
N HIS A 189 -11.14 3.39 -45.17
CA HIS A 189 -10.80 2.06 -45.68
C HIS A 189 -11.44 1.79 -47.05
N ARG A 190 -12.69 2.21 -47.27
CA ARG A 190 -13.38 2.05 -48.56
C ARG A 190 -12.79 2.91 -49.68
N SER A 191 -12.16 4.06 -49.38
CA SER A 191 -11.50 4.86 -50.41
C SER A 191 -10.17 4.26 -50.86
N LEU A 192 -9.46 3.54 -49.98
CA LEU A 192 -8.18 2.93 -50.30
C LEU A 192 -8.33 1.64 -51.12
N SER A 193 -9.43 0.89 -50.97
CA SER A 193 -9.71 -0.31 -51.76
C SER A 193 -10.18 -0.05 -53.20
N ARG A 194 -10.38 1.21 -53.60
CA ARG A 194 -10.74 1.60 -54.98
C ARG A 194 -9.57 2.03 -55.84
N LEU A 195 -8.32 1.93 -55.36
CA LEU A 195 -7.17 2.18 -56.21
C LEU A 195 -7.02 1.04 -57.23
N PRO A 196 -7.07 1.32 -58.54
CA PRO A 196 -6.94 0.30 -59.55
C PRO A 196 -5.57 -0.37 -59.43
N SER A 197 -5.58 -1.69 -59.28
CA SER A 197 -4.40 -2.55 -59.39
C SER A 197 -3.84 -2.40 -60.81
N ARG A 198 -2.86 -1.51 -60.95
CA ARG A 198 -2.11 -1.32 -62.18
C ARG A 198 -1.15 -2.51 -62.28
N ARG A 199 -1.61 -3.62 -62.87
CA ARG A 199 -0.73 -4.71 -63.30
C ARG A 199 0.21 -4.16 -64.38
N VAL A 200 1.50 -4.27 -64.11
CA VAL A 200 2.59 -4.20 -65.09
C VAL A 200 2.85 -5.62 -65.56
#